data_AF-A0A0F0H9F8-F1
#
_entry.id   AF-A0A0F0H9F8-F1
#
_cell.length_a   1.000
_cell.length_b   1.000
_cell.length_c   1.000
_cell.angle_alpha   90.00
_cell.angle_beta   90.00
_cell.angle_gamma   90.00
#
_symmetry.space_group_name_H-M   'P 1'
#
loop_
_entity.id
_entity.type
_entity.pdbx_description
1 polymer ?
#
loop_
_entity_poly.entity_id
_entity_poly.type
_entity_poly.pdbx_seq_one_letter_code
_entity_poly.pdbx_strand_id
1 'polypeptide(L)'
;MHIEIISTEITDEPGLGPCYRITQRTDLGIELYVLPRSAIAADLELYGVDNPLIVLDWRLHSYRGEPLPPGTIEASLYTAAEAQQARVFALYARAHLGGATASSDAEISDDLLVKMTQEIEQAENDVEDLTAKARRMRADEIDAIRTSVTIVDDRGLAELRSLVARDAGQIALDRDVVREQLAPSLHTT
;
A
#
# COMPACT_ATOMS: atom_id res chain seq x y z
N MET A 1 21.20 -6.23 12.94
CA MET A 1 20.60 -5.11 13.65
C MET A 1 19.50 -5.63 14.56
N HIS A 2 19.58 -5.33 15.85
CA HIS A 2 18.50 -5.64 16.79
C HIS A 2 17.62 -4.42 16.98
N ILE A 3 16.31 -4.63 17.11
CA ILE A 3 15.33 -3.59 17.41
C ILE A 3 14.52 -4.02 18.63
N GLU A 4 14.56 -3.20 19.67
CA GLU A 4 13.72 -3.33 20.87
C GLU A 4 12.70 -2.19 20.87
N ILE A 5 11.41 -2.51 20.90
CA ILE A 5 10.35 -1.49 20.92
C ILE A 5 10.11 -1.08 22.38
N ILE A 6 10.56 0.10 22.77
CA ILE A 6 10.51 0.56 24.17
C ILE A 6 9.13 1.10 24.52
N SER A 7 8.52 1.86 23.61
CA SER A 7 7.22 2.47 23.85
C SER A 7 6.51 2.79 22.53
N THR A 8 5.19 2.69 22.54
CA THR A 8 4.37 3.06 21.39
C THR A 8 3.16 3.87 21.82
N GLU A 9 2.90 4.96 21.13
CA GLU A 9 1.71 5.79 21.32
C GLU A 9 1.13 6.22 19.96
N ILE A 10 -0.14 6.62 19.96
CA ILE A 10 -0.78 7.26 18.82
C ILE A 10 -0.74 8.76 19.04
N THR A 11 -0.23 9.51 18.06
CA THR A 11 -0.15 10.97 18.11
C THR A 11 -0.63 11.57 16.80
N ASP A 12 -1.13 12.80 16.85
CA ASP A 12 -1.38 13.60 15.65
C ASP A 12 -0.17 14.46 15.34
N GLU A 13 0.52 14.12 14.24
CA GLU A 13 1.71 14.83 13.79
C GLU A 13 1.33 15.92 12.77
N PRO A 14 1.85 17.16 12.91
CA PRO A 14 1.57 18.23 11.97
C PRO A 14 1.89 17.85 10.53
N GLY A 15 0.88 17.87 9.65
CA GLY A 15 1.02 17.54 8.24
C GLY A 15 1.04 16.04 7.89
N LEU A 16 1.07 15.14 8.88
CA LEU A 16 1.00 13.68 8.67
C LEU A 16 -0.30 13.07 9.24
N GLY A 17 -0.97 13.78 10.15
CA GLY A 17 -2.17 13.29 10.82
C GLY A 17 -1.85 12.21 11.85
N PRO A 18 -2.77 11.25 12.10
CA PRO A 18 -2.58 10.18 13.07
C PRO A 18 -1.38 9.29 12.73
N CYS A 19 -0.47 9.13 13.68
CA CYS A 19 0.78 8.39 13.54
C CYS A 19 1.00 7.46 14.74
N TYR A 20 1.63 6.32 14.50
CA TYR A 20 2.24 5.51 15.53
C TYR A 20 3.64 6.05 15.80
N ARG A 21 3.83 6.62 16.99
CA ARG A 21 5.14 7.06 17.45
C ARG A 21 5.78 5.91 18.22
N ILE A 22 6.84 5.36 17.66
CA ILE A 22 7.52 4.16 18.13
C ILE A 22 8.91 4.57 18.61
N THR A 23 9.11 4.55 19.92
CA THR A 23 10.45 4.68 20.50
C THR A 23 11.09 3.31 20.45
N GLN A 24 12.23 3.20 19.77
CA GLN A 24 12.95 1.94 19.62
C GLN A 24 14.41 2.10 20.05
N ARG A 25 14.99 1.02 20.58
CA ARG A 25 16.42 0.90 20.81
C ARG A 25 17.00 -0.01 19.74
N THR A 26 18.02 0.46 19.06
CA THR A 26 18.76 -0.27 18.05
C THR A 26 20.22 -0.42 18.48
N ASP A 27 20.99 -1.14 17.68
CA ASP A 27 22.45 -1.21 17.85
C ASP A 27 23.13 0.18 17.71
N LEU A 28 22.42 1.18 17.17
CA LEU A 28 22.90 2.55 16.94
C LEU A 28 22.50 3.53 18.06
N GLY A 29 21.51 3.20 18.89
CA GLY A 29 21.04 4.07 19.97
C GLY A 29 19.52 4.01 20.19
N ILE A 30 18.98 5.04 20.83
CA ILE A 30 17.53 5.21 21.00
C ILE A 30 17.03 6.15 19.91
N GLU A 31 16.03 5.71 19.16
CA GLU A 31 15.52 6.38 17.97
C GLU A 31 13.99 6.49 18.05
N LEU A 32 13.47 7.55 17.42
CA LEU A 32 12.05 7.77 17.25
C LEU A 32 11.65 7.43 15.81
N TYR A 33 10.84 6.40 15.63
CA TYR A 33 10.23 6.06 14.36
C TYR A 33 8.77 6.50 14.35
N VAL A 34 8.44 7.44 13.46
CA VAL A 34 7.07 7.95 13.28
C VAL A 34 6.49 7.27 12.05
N LEU A 35 5.46 6.43 12.26
CA LEU A 35 4.77 5.71 11.19
C LEU A 35 3.37 6.30 11.00
N PRO A 36 3.11 7.07 9.93
CA PRO A 36 1.77 7.57 9.64
C PRO A 36 0.79 6.43 9.40
N ARG A 37 -0.42 6.54 9.95
CA ARG A 37 -1.50 5.56 9.72
C ARG A 37 -1.86 5.47 8.23
N SER A 38 -1.81 6.61 7.54
CA SER A 38 -1.97 6.72 6.09
C SER A 38 -0.93 5.92 5.30
N ALA A 39 0.29 5.74 5.82
CA ALA A 39 1.31 4.92 5.16
C ALA A 39 0.99 3.42 5.24
N ILE A 40 0.36 2.97 6.32
CA ILE A 40 -0.17 1.60 6.43
C ILE A 40 -1.34 1.43 5.45
N ALA A 41 -2.28 2.38 5.46
CA ALA A 41 -3.43 2.36 4.55
C ALA A 41 -3.00 2.35 3.07
N ALA A 42 -1.99 3.13 2.71
CA ALA A 42 -1.45 3.17 1.36
C ALA A 42 -0.84 1.83 0.93
N ASP A 43 -0.07 1.16 1.80
CA ASP A 43 0.50 -0.15 1.49
C ASP A 43 -0.57 -1.25 1.39
N LEU A 44 -1.63 -1.18 2.22
CA LEU A 44 -2.76 -2.10 2.10
C LEU A 44 -3.42 -1.99 0.73
N GLU A 45 -3.62 -0.77 0.24
CA GLU A 45 -4.17 -0.54 -1.10
C GLU A 45 -3.19 -0.94 -2.20
N LEU A 46 -1.93 -0.56 -2.06
CA LEU A 46 -0.89 -0.77 -3.07
C LEU A 46 -0.59 -2.25 -3.30
N TYR A 47 -0.53 -3.06 -2.23
CA TYR A 47 -0.22 -4.48 -2.30
C TYR A 47 -1.46 -5.40 -2.23
N GLY A 48 -2.66 -4.82 -2.17
CA GLY A 48 -3.92 -5.54 -2.06
C GLY A 48 -3.99 -6.42 -0.81
N VAL A 49 -3.45 -5.95 0.31
CA VAL A 49 -3.43 -6.69 1.58
C VAL A 49 -4.56 -6.15 2.47
N ASP A 50 -5.27 -7.04 3.16
CA ASP A 50 -6.38 -6.64 4.04
C ASP A 50 -5.99 -6.56 5.52
N ASN A 51 -4.87 -7.18 5.90
CA ASN A 51 -4.42 -7.21 7.28
C ASN A 51 -3.36 -6.12 7.56
N PRO A 52 -3.67 -5.08 8.34
CA PRO A 52 -2.72 -4.01 8.68
C PRO A 52 -1.50 -4.52 9.45
N LEU A 53 -1.60 -5.66 10.15
CA LEU A 53 -0.47 -6.25 10.88
C LEU A 53 0.61 -6.81 9.95
N ILE A 54 0.24 -7.27 8.75
CA ILE A 54 1.21 -7.71 7.74
C ILE A 54 2.03 -6.50 7.25
N VAL A 55 1.34 -5.40 6.94
CA VAL A 55 1.96 -4.16 6.47
C VAL A 55 2.82 -3.52 7.57
N LEU A 56 2.32 -3.49 8.81
CA LEU A 56 3.11 -3.05 9.96
C LEU A 56 4.43 -3.80 10.03
N ASP A 57 4.37 -5.14 9.92
CA ASP A 57 5.56 -5.97 9.98
C ASP A 57 6.54 -5.64 8.84
N TRP A 58 6.05 -5.43 7.62
CA TRP A 58 6.88 -4.97 6.51
C TRP A 58 7.56 -3.63 6.80
N ARG A 59 6.82 -2.66 7.34
CA ARG A 59 7.35 -1.32 7.66
C ARG A 59 8.43 -1.37 8.74
N LEU A 60 8.20 -2.12 9.80
CA LEU A 60 9.18 -2.30 10.89
C LEU A 60 10.46 -2.94 10.37
N HIS A 61 10.35 -4.01 9.59
CA HIS A 61 11.53 -4.66 9.01
C HIS A 61 12.17 -3.82 7.91
N SER A 62 11.47 -2.90 7.26
CA SER A 62 12.08 -1.98 6.28
C SER A 62 12.98 -0.93 6.94
N TYR A 63 12.87 -0.72 8.26
CA TYR A 63 13.77 0.18 8.97
C TYR A 63 15.21 -0.38 8.97
N ARG A 64 16.15 0.41 8.47
CA ARG A 64 17.57 0.04 8.34
C ARG A 64 18.50 0.83 9.26
N GLY A 65 18.03 1.88 9.93
CA GLY A 65 18.88 2.87 10.61
C GLY A 65 19.72 3.73 9.65
N GLU A 66 20.07 3.20 8.48
CA GLU A 66 20.80 3.89 7.41
C GLU A 66 19.89 4.13 6.18
N PRO A 67 20.01 5.29 5.50
CA PRO A 67 19.32 5.53 4.25
C PRO A 67 19.80 4.55 3.19
N LEU A 68 18.86 3.99 2.42
CA LEU A 68 19.21 3.19 1.24
C LEU A 68 20.07 4.03 0.27
N PRO A 69 21.01 3.41 -0.46
CA PRO A 69 21.78 4.11 -1.48
C PRO A 69 20.83 4.85 -2.44
N PRO A 70 21.16 6.09 -2.86
CA PRO A 70 20.34 6.83 -3.82
C PRO A 70 20.03 5.99 -5.06
N GLY A 71 18.76 5.95 -5.47
CA GLY A 71 18.29 5.15 -6.60
C GLY A 71 17.94 3.70 -6.27
N THR A 72 18.05 3.28 -5.01
CA THR A 72 17.50 1.99 -4.56
C THR A 72 16.02 2.18 -4.27
N ILE A 73 15.18 1.85 -5.24
CA ILE A 73 13.73 1.69 -5.05
C ILE A 73 13.46 0.20 -4.96
N GLU A 74 12.67 -0.22 -3.96
CA GLU A 74 12.31 -1.63 -3.81
C GLU A 74 11.60 -2.15 -5.07
N ALA A 75 12.01 -3.32 -5.55
CA ALA A 75 11.51 -3.87 -6.81
C ALA A 75 10.00 -4.13 -6.74
N SER A 76 9.50 -4.47 -5.54
CA SER A 76 8.07 -4.63 -5.28
C SER A 76 7.27 -3.35 -5.56
N LEU A 77 7.84 -2.16 -5.30
CA LEU A 77 7.16 -0.88 -5.51
C LEU A 77 6.94 -0.59 -7.00
N TYR A 78 7.90 -0.93 -7.86
CA TYR A 78 7.72 -0.78 -9.31
C TYR A 78 6.58 -1.64 -9.83
N THR A 79 6.53 -2.91 -9.41
CA THR A 79 5.47 -3.83 -9.83
C THR A 79 4.11 -3.39 -9.28
N ALA A 80 4.07 -2.87 -8.06
CA ALA A 80 2.84 -2.34 -7.49
C ALA A 80 2.36 -1.06 -8.20
N ALA A 81 3.29 -0.17 -8.59
CA ALA A 81 2.95 1.01 -9.39
C ALA A 81 2.40 0.63 -10.77
N GLU A 82 2.95 -0.40 -11.41
CA GLU A 82 2.44 -0.94 -12.67
C GLU A 82 1.01 -1.48 -12.51
N ALA A 83 0.73 -2.21 -11.42
CA ALA A 83 -0.62 -2.67 -11.09
C ALA A 83 -1.59 -1.49 -10.91
N GLN A 84 -1.18 -0.42 -10.22
CA GLN A 84 -2.01 0.78 -10.05
C GLN A 84 -2.28 1.46 -11.40
N GLN A 85 -1.30 1.55 -12.28
CA GLN A 85 -1.48 2.12 -13.61
C GLN A 85 -2.47 1.30 -14.45
N ALA A 86 -2.36 -0.03 -14.45
CA ALA A 86 -3.30 -0.92 -15.14
C ALA A 86 -4.73 -0.76 -14.58
N ARG A 87 -4.87 -0.57 -13.26
CA ARG A 87 -6.16 -0.36 -12.61
C ARG A 87 -6.81 0.97 -13.01
N VAL A 88 -6.03 2.04 -13.03
CA VAL A 88 -6.50 3.36 -13.49
C VAL A 88 -6.99 3.27 -14.93
N PHE A 89 -6.27 2.56 -15.79
CA PHE A 89 -6.68 2.32 -17.18
C PHE A 89 -8.00 1.54 -17.26
N ALA A 90 -8.13 0.43 -16.55
CA ALA A 90 -9.35 -0.39 -16.54
C ALA A 90 -10.58 0.41 -16.07
N LEU A 91 -10.44 1.17 -14.98
CA LEU A 91 -11.50 2.04 -14.45
C LEU A 91 -11.90 3.12 -15.46
N TYR A 92 -10.92 3.77 -16.10
CA TYR A 92 -11.17 4.79 -17.11
C TYR A 92 -11.91 4.20 -18.33
N ALA A 93 -11.43 3.08 -18.87
CA ALA A 93 -12.03 2.41 -20.02
C ALA A 93 -13.48 1.99 -19.73
N ARG A 94 -13.74 1.47 -18.53
CA ARG A 94 -15.09 1.08 -18.08
C ARG A 94 -16.04 2.26 -17.96
N ALA A 95 -15.57 3.39 -17.40
CA ALA A 95 -16.36 4.61 -17.33
C ALA A 95 -16.72 5.15 -18.72
N HIS A 96 -15.78 5.08 -19.68
CA HIS A 96 -16.01 5.54 -21.05
C HIS A 96 -16.96 4.63 -21.82
N LEU A 97 -16.87 3.31 -21.65
CA LEU A 97 -17.85 2.35 -22.20
C LEU A 97 -19.26 2.56 -21.61
N GLY A 98 -19.35 2.75 -20.30
CA GLY A 98 -20.62 3.04 -19.62
C GLY A 98 -21.23 4.39 -20.05
N GLY A 99 -20.39 5.41 -20.27
CA GLY A 99 -20.83 6.72 -20.75
C GLY A 99 -21.26 6.72 -22.23
N ALA A 100 -20.50 6.04 -23.11
CA ALA A 100 -20.80 5.96 -24.53
C ALA A 100 -22.08 5.15 -24.83
N THR A 101 -22.35 4.12 -24.03
CA THR A 101 -23.60 3.34 -24.09
C THR A 101 -24.81 4.06 -23.50
N ALA A 102 -24.62 5.00 -22.56
CA ALA A 102 -25.70 5.74 -21.91
C ALA A 102 -26.09 7.06 -22.62
N SER A 103 -25.21 7.63 -23.44
CA SER A 103 -25.35 9.02 -23.93
C SER A 103 -25.42 9.21 -25.45
N SER A 104 -25.32 8.17 -26.28
CA SER A 104 -25.18 8.37 -27.73
C SER A 104 -26.26 7.72 -28.60
N ASP A 105 -26.83 8.54 -29.48
CA ASP A 105 -27.36 8.18 -30.81
C ASP A 105 -26.24 7.66 -31.76
N ALA A 106 -25.07 7.30 -31.24
CA ALA A 106 -23.94 6.76 -32.00
C ALA A 106 -23.92 5.24 -31.85
N GLU A 107 -24.23 4.53 -32.93
CA GLU A 107 -24.08 3.08 -33.00
C GLU A 107 -22.59 2.71 -32.85
N ILE A 108 -22.18 2.31 -31.65
CA ILE A 108 -20.93 1.58 -31.47
C ILE A 108 -21.14 0.20 -32.09
N SER A 109 -20.31 -0.17 -33.06
CA SER A 109 -20.35 -1.52 -33.65
C SER A 109 -20.19 -2.59 -32.56
N ASP A 110 -20.98 -3.66 -32.63
CA ASP A 110 -20.89 -4.81 -31.72
C ASP A 110 -19.47 -5.37 -31.65
N ASP A 111 -18.72 -5.35 -32.75
CA ASP A 111 -17.32 -5.81 -32.81
C ASP A 111 -16.38 -4.93 -31.97
N LEU A 112 -16.62 -3.61 -31.95
CA LEU A 112 -15.85 -2.66 -31.15
C LEU A 112 -16.19 -2.80 -29.66
N LEU A 113 -17.46 -3.03 -29.32
CA LEU A 113 -17.89 -3.30 -27.95
C LEU A 113 -17.22 -4.56 -27.39
N VAL A 114 -17.27 -5.67 -28.13
CA VAL A 114 -16.63 -6.93 -27.74
C VAL A 114 -15.13 -6.75 -27.51
N LYS A 115 -14.44 -6.05 -28.43
CA LYS A 115 -13.00 -5.82 -28.31
C LYS A 115 -12.66 -4.97 -27.08
N MET A 116 -13.39 -3.89 -26.83
CA MET A 116 -13.15 -3.04 -25.66
C MET A 116 -13.45 -3.76 -24.35
N THR A 117 -14.50 -4.60 -24.29
CA THR A 117 -14.77 -5.45 -23.11
C THR A 117 -13.62 -6.42 -22.86
N GLN A 118 -13.08 -7.08 -23.89
CA GLN A 118 -11.93 -7.97 -23.75
C GLN A 118 -10.66 -7.24 -23.27
N GLU A 119 -10.40 -6.03 -23.76
CA GLU A 119 -9.26 -5.21 -23.29
C GLU A 119 -9.40 -4.79 -21.82
N ILE A 120 -10.63 -4.51 -21.35
CA ILE A 120 -10.88 -4.24 -19.92
C ILE A 120 -10.67 -5.49 -19.08
N GLU A 121 -11.23 -6.63 -19.49
CA GLU A 121 -11.07 -7.89 -18.76
C GLU A 121 -9.60 -8.29 -18.66
N GLN A 122 -8.82 -8.10 -19.73
CA GLN A 122 -7.38 -8.32 -19.71
C GLN A 122 -6.68 -7.38 -18.74
N ALA A 123 -7.00 -6.08 -18.75
CA ALA A 123 -6.41 -5.13 -17.81
C ALA A 123 -6.78 -5.44 -16.35
N GLU A 124 -8.01 -5.89 -16.07
CA GLU A 124 -8.44 -6.32 -14.73
C GLU A 124 -7.65 -7.56 -14.27
N ASN A 125 -7.43 -8.54 -15.15
CA ASN A 125 -6.57 -9.70 -14.87
C ASN A 125 -5.11 -9.28 -14.61
N ASP A 126 -4.57 -8.36 -15.42
CA ASP A 126 -3.21 -7.86 -15.25
C ASP A 126 -3.05 -7.17 -13.88
N VAL A 127 -4.07 -6.42 -13.42
CA VAL A 127 -4.07 -5.81 -12.08
C VAL A 127 -3.97 -6.86 -10.99
N GLU A 128 -4.75 -7.94 -11.07
CA GLU A 128 -4.70 -9.01 -10.06
C GLU A 128 -3.33 -9.68 -10.03
N ASP A 129 -2.81 -10.05 -11.21
CA ASP A 129 -1.52 -10.73 -11.36
C ASP A 129 -0.34 -9.87 -10.89
N LEU A 130 -0.30 -8.60 -11.30
CA LEU A 130 0.74 -7.65 -10.90
C LEU A 130 0.65 -7.35 -9.40
N THR A 131 -0.56 -7.17 -8.85
CA THR A 131 -0.74 -6.96 -7.40
C THR A 131 -0.25 -8.16 -6.59
N ALA A 132 -0.62 -9.37 -7.02
CA ALA A 132 -0.18 -10.61 -6.38
C ALA A 132 1.34 -10.80 -6.49
N LYS A 133 1.92 -10.47 -7.65
CA LYS A 133 3.38 -10.48 -7.86
C LYS A 133 4.08 -9.48 -6.95
N ALA A 134 3.61 -8.23 -6.88
CA ALA A 134 4.19 -7.21 -6.01
C ALA A 134 4.14 -7.63 -4.54
N ARG A 135 3.03 -8.21 -4.09
CA ARG A 135 2.89 -8.74 -2.72
C ARG A 135 3.89 -9.85 -2.41
N ARG A 136 4.09 -10.79 -3.33
CA ARG A 136 5.09 -11.87 -3.19
C ARG A 136 6.50 -11.30 -3.12
N MET A 137 6.86 -10.41 -4.05
CA MET A 137 8.16 -9.75 -4.05
C MET A 137 8.40 -8.99 -2.73
N ARG A 138 7.38 -8.30 -2.22
CA ARG A 138 7.49 -7.60 -0.95
C ARG A 138 7.72 -8.55 0.23
N ALA A 139 7.04 -9.69 0.26
CA ALA A 139 7.27 -10.70 1.27
C ALA A 139 8.71 -11.27 1.20
N ASP A 140 9.19 -11.58 0.00
CA ASP A 140 10.54 -12.10 -0.22
C ASP A 140 11.63 -11.09 0.19
N GLU A 141 11.42 -9.81 -0.14
CA GLU A 141 12.28 -8.71 0.32
C GLU A 141 12.34 -8.68 1.85
N ILE A 142 11.18 -8.70 2.52
CA ILE A 142 11.10 -8.64 3.98
C ILE A 142 11.72 -9.88 4.63
N ASP A 143 11.57 -11.07 4.05
CA ASP A 143 12.23 -12.27 4.55
C ASP A 143 13.74 -12.22 4.38
N ALA A 144 14.25 -11.71 3.26
CA ALA A 144 15.68 -11.47 3.08
C ALA A 144 16.20 -10.46 4.12
N ILE A 145 15.43 -9.43 4.40
CA ILE A 145 15.74 -8.40 5.39
C ILE A 145 15.79 -8.96 6.82
N ARG A 146 14.82 -9.81 7.19
CA ARG A 146 14.72 -10.45 8.51
C ARG A 146 15.95 -11.25 8.89
N THR A 147 16.73 -11.71 7.91
CA THR A 147 18.03 -12.34 8.17
C THR A 147 19.06 -11.40 8.83
N SER A 148 18.86 -10.08 8.68
CA SER A 148 19.77 -9.03 9.12
C SER A 148 19.16 -8.07 10.14
N VAL A 149 17.83 -7.98 10.22
CA VAL A 149 17.09 -7.15 11.18
C VAL A 149 16.15 -8.00 12.01
N THR A 150 16.33 -7.97 13.33
CA THR A 150 15.57 -8.80 14.27
C THR A 150 14.92 -7.92 15.32
N ILE A 151 13.59 -8.04 15.47
CA ILE A 151 12.87 -7.43 16.58
C ILE A 151 13.00 -8.37 17.79
N VAL A 152 13.58 -7.89 18.87
CA VAL A 152 13.96 -8.72 20.03
C VAL A 152 13.05 -8.59 21.25
N ASP A 153 12.13 -7.61 21.24
CA ASP A 153 11.16 -7.43 22.33
C ASP A 153 9.75 -7.83 21.91
N ASP A 154 9.29 -8.94 22.48
CA ASP A 154 7.94 -9.46 22.26
C ASP A 154 6.86 -8.57 22.90
N ARG A 155 7.16 -7.85 23.99
CA ARG A 155 6.15 -7.07 24.71
C ARG A 155 5.82 -5.77 23.98
N GLY A 156 6.81 -4.94 23.68
CA GLY A 156 6.61 -3.69 22.93
C GLY A 156 6.05 -3.96 21.53
N LEU A 157 6.49 -5.03 20.87
CA LEU A 157 5.90 -5.47 19.60
C LEU A 157 4.43 -5.88 19.76
N ALA A 158 4.07 -6.59 20.82
CA ALA A 158 2.67 -6.95 21.09
C ALA A 158 1.81 -5.72 21.41
N GLU A 159 2.34 -4.75 22.16
CA GLU A 159 1.66 -3.48 22.46
C GLU A 159 1.40 -2.69 21.16
N LEU A 160 2.40 -2.58 20.28
CA LEU A 160 2.26 -1.94 18.96
C LEU A 160 1.22 -2.65 18.08
N ARG A 161 1.32 -3.99 17.97
CA ARG A 161 0.36 -4.79 17.20
C ARG A 161 -1.06 -4.63 17.76
N SER A 162 -1.22 -4.52 19.08
CA SER A 162 -2.51 -4.27 19.72
C SER A 162 -3.07 -2.88 19.42
N LEU A 163 -2.22 -1.84 19.34
CA LEU A 163 -2.64 -0.52 18.88
C LEU A 163 -3.13 -0.56 17.43
N VAL A 164 -2.33 -1.11 16.51
CA VAL A 164 -2.68 -1.19 15.09
C VAL A 164 -3.92 -2.05 14.85
N ALA A 165 -4.08 -3.16 15.59
CA ALA A 165 -5.27 -3.99 15.51
C ALA A 165 -6.54 -3.26 15.98
N ARG A 166 -6.45 -2.45 17.03
CA ARG A 166 -7.56 -1.60 17.50
C ARG A 166 -7.94 -0.53 16.49
N ASP A 167 -6.96 -0.01 15.76
CA ASP A 167 -7.15 1.01 14.72
C ASP A 167 -7.58 0.45 13.36
N ALA A 168 -7.72 -0.87 13.20
CA ALA A 168 -7.98 -1.50 11.90
C ALA A 168 -9.18 -0.91 11.15
N GLY A 169 -10.26 -0.55 11.86
CA GLY A 169 -11.42 0.10 11.25
C GLY A 169 -11.11 1.48 10.70
N GLN A 170 -10.29 2.26 11.39
CA GLN A 170 -9.89 3.58 10.94
C GLN A 170 -8.84 3.53 9.83
N ILE A 171 -7.94 2.53 9.87
CA ILE A 171 -7.02 2.23 8.76
C ILE A 171 -7.80 1.87 7.49
N ALA A 172 -8.90 1.12 7.61
CA ALA A 172 -9.76 0.80 6.46
C ALA A 172 -10.41 2.05 5.86
N LEU A 173 -10.89 2.98 6.69
CA LEU A 173 -11.40 4.28 6.22
C LEU A 173 -10.31 5.09 5.50
N ASP A 174 -9.11 5.16 6.08
CA ASP A 174 -7.98 5.85 5.44
C ASP A 174 -7.59 5.16 4.12
N ARG A 175 -7.72 3.83 4.02
CA ARG A 175 -7.47 3.05 2.78
C ARG A 175 -8.48 3.41 1.70
N ASP A 176 -9.75 3.59 2.06
CA ASP A 176 -10.77 4.04 1.11
C ASP A 176 -10.47 5.46 0.59
N VAL A 177 -10.01 6.36 1.46
CA VAL A 177 -9.53 7.70 1.04
C VAL A 177 -8.34 7.59 0.08
N VAL A 178 -7.36 6.72 0.35
CA VAL A 178 -6.25 6.49 -0.57
C VAL A 178 -6.75 5.95 -1.92
N ARG A 179 -7.70 4.99 -1.90
CA ARG A 179 -8.29 4.45 -3.11
C ARG A 179 -9.00 5.53 -3.94
N GLU A 180 -9.72 6.44 -3.30
CA GLU A 180 -10.37 7.57 -3.97
C GLU A 180 -9.36 8.54 -4.58
N GLN A 181 -8.23 8.79 -3.92
CA GLN A 181 -7.15 9.63 -4.46
C GLN A 181 -6.42 8.98 -5.64
N LEU A 182 -6.35 7.65 -5.67
CA LEU A 182 -5.75 6.87 -6.76
C LEU A 182 -6.70 6.67 -7.94
N ALA A 183 -8.01 6.65 -7.70
CA ALA A 183 -8.99 6.72 -8.77
C ALA A 183 -8.81 8.09 -9.45
N PRO A 184 -8.54 8.14 -10.76
CA PRO A 184 -8.31 9.40 -11.44
C PRO A 184 -9.50 10.32 -11.15
N SER A 185 -9.22 11.55 -10.75
CA SER A 185 -10.21 12.61 -10.59
C SER A 185 -11.05 12.71 -11.87
N LEU A 186 -12.21 12.06 -11.89
CA LEU A 186 -13.14 11.95 -13.02
C LEU A 186 -13.87 13.26 -13.34
N HIS A 187 -13.31 14.40 -12.93
CA HIS A 187 -13.93 15.71 -13.06
C HIS A 187 -12.88 16.81 -13.31
N THR A 188 -12.20 16.79 -14.45
CA THR A 188 -11.60 18.00 -15.01
C THR A 188 -11.30 17.82 -16.50
N THR A 189 -12.33 18.05 -17.33
CA THR A 189 -12.29 18.91 -18.54
C THR A 189 -13.73 19.16 -18.99
#